data_AF-A0AA38G768-F1
#
_entry.id   AF-A0AA38G768-F1
#
_cell.length_a   1.000
_cell.length_b   1.000
_cell.length_c   1.000
_cell.angle_alpha   90.00
_cell.angle_beta   90.00
_cell.angle_gamma   90.00
#
_symmetry.space_group_name_H-M   'P 1'
#
loop_
_entity.id
_entity.type
_entity.pdbx_description
1 polymer ?
#
loop_
_entity_poly.entity_id
_entity_poly.type
_entity_poly.pdbx_seq_one_letter_code
_entity_poly.pdbx_strand_id
1 'polypeptide(L)'
;MCHSLFQIEKTVLFMLEQQGYLASRLRALGEEREVLLQHNDMSRVNELQEAYTYVGQELLKLLYFIEINATGLRKILKKFDKRVGYQFTNYYVTSRSNHPYSQLRQVFKHVGLEAVVGALSHNLTELQHNKGSYLSIYDQLGVHELK
;
A
#
# COMPACT_ATOMS: atom_id res chain seq x y z
N MET A 1 11.20 17.40 23.68
CA MET A 1 10.49 17.69 22.41
C MET A 1 11.36 17.43 21.18
N CYS A 2 12.62 17.91 21.12
CA CYS A 2 13.49 17.73 19.96
C CYS A 2 13.70 16.25 19.55
N HIS A 3 13.96 15.35 20.50
CA HIS A 3 14.10 13.91 20.22
C HIS A 3 12.82 13.29 19.61
N SER A 4 11.64 13.77 19.99
CA SER A 4 10.36 13.27 19.47
C SER A 4 10.11 13.68 18.01
N LEU A 5 10.61 14.86 17.60
CA LEU A 5 10.52 15.34 16.22
C LEU A 5 11.44 14.53 15.30
N PHE A 6 12.66 14.22 15.76
CA PHE A 6 13.60 13.37 15.01
C PHE A 6 13.04 11.96 14.74
N GLN A 7 12.33 11.36 15.70
CA GLN A 7 11.68 10.06 15.49
C GLN A 7 10.55 10.14 14.46
N ILE A 8 9.77 11.23 14.45
CA ILE A 8 8.71 11.44 13.44
C ILE A 8 9.33 11.54 12.04
N GLU A 9 10.38 12.33 11.89
CA GLU A 9 11.10 12.47 10.63
C GLU A 9 11.62 11.12 10.13
N LYS A 10 12.28 10.34 10.99
CA LYS A 10 12.76 8.99 10.65
C LYS A 10 11.63 8.07 10.17
N THR A 11 10.50 8.06 10.87
CA THR A 11 9.32 7.25 10.49
C THR A 11 8.78 7.69 9.12
N VAL A 12 8.72 9.00 8.86
CA VAL A 12 8.22 9.53 7.58
C VAL A 12 9.16 9.22 6.42
N LEU A 13 10.47 9.39 6.61
CA LEU A 13 11.46 9.08 5.58
C LEU A 13 11.42 7.60 5.20
N PHE A 14 11.37 6.71 6.19
CA PHE A 14 11.20 5.28 5.95
C PHE A 14 9.90 4.99 5.20
N MET A 15 8.79 5.63 5.57
CA MET A 15 7.50 5.44 4.89
C MET A 15 7.58 5.83 3.41
N LEU A 16 8.18 6.97 3.09
CA LEU A 16 8.35 7.45 1.71
C LEU A 16 9.22 6.50 0.88
N GLU A 17 10.31 6.01 1.46
CA GLU A 17 11.19 5.03 0.82
C GLU A 17 10.43 3.74 0.49
N GLN A 18 9.68 3.19 1.45
CA GLN A 18 8.90 1.97 1.23
C GLN A 18 7.76 2.17 0.23
N GLN A 19 7.10 3.33 0.23
CA GLN A 19 6.11 3.67 -0.80
C GLN A 19 6.73 3.70 -2.19
N GLY A 20 7.90 4.33 -2.36
CA GLY A 20 8.62 4.36 -3.63
C GLY A 20 9.01 2.96 -4.10
N TYR A 21 9.52 2.13 -3.19
CA TYR A 21 9.83 0.73 -3.46
C TYR A 21 8.60 -0.04 -3.96
N LEU A 22 7.49 -0.01 -3.22
CA LEU A 22 6.25 -0.69 -3.62
C LEU A 22 5.70 -0.16 -4.95
N ALA A 23 5.72 1.14 -5.18
CA ALA A 23 5.27 1.75 -6.43
C ALA A 23 6.12 1.30 -7.62
N SER A 24 7.45 1.26 -7.48
CA SER A 24 8.34 0.77 -8.54
C SER A 24 8.12 -0.71 -8.84
N ARG A 25 7.88 -1.53 -7.82
CA ARG A 25 7.55 -2.95 -7.98
C ARG A 25 6.21 -3.13 -8.70
N LEU A 26 5.18 -2.37 -8.33
CA LEU A 26 3.88 -2.41 -8.99
C LEU A 26 3.97 -2.02 -10.47
N ARG A 27 4.74 -0.98 -10.80
CA ARG A 27 4.96 -0.58 -12.19
C ARG A 27 5.57 -1.70 -13.01
N ALA A 28 6.65 -2.32 -12.51
CA ALA A 28 7.31 -3.43 -13.19
C ALA A 28 6.37 -4.64 -13.41
N LEU A 29 5.55 -4.97 -12.40
CA LEU A 29 4.55 -6.05 -12.55
C LEU A 29 3.45 -5.68 -13.57
N GLY A 30 3.04 -4.41 -13.62
CA GLY A 30 2.11 -3.90 -14.63
C GLY A 30 2.64 -4.04 -16.05
N GLU A 31 3.92 -3.70 -16.26
CA GLU A 31 4.61 -3.88 -17.55
C GLU A 31 4.70 -5.38 -17.93
N GLU A 32 5.06 -6.25 -16.98
CA GLU A 32 5.09 -7.71 -17.20
C GLU A 32 3.71 -8.26 -17.57
N ARG A 33 2.67 -7.79 -16.89
CA ARG A 33 1.29 -8.15 -17.17
C ARG A 33 0.87 -7.75 -18.59
N GLU A 34 1.19 -6.54 -19.03
CA GLU A 34 0.87 -6.09 -20.40
C GLU A 34 1.53 -6.99 -21.45
N VAL A 35 2.79 -7.35 -21.26
CA VAL A 35 3.50 -8.28 -22.15
C VAL A 35 2.85 -9.67 -22.15
N LEU A 36 2.50 -10.20 -20.97
CA LEU A 36 1.84 -11.51 -20.85
C LEU A 36 0.47 -11.53 -21.54
N LEU A 37 -0.31 -10.45 -21.42
CA LEU A 37 -1.61 -10.33 -22.08
C LEU A 37 -1.47 -10.27 -23.60
N GLN A 38 -0.43 -9.63 -24.13
CA GLN A 38 -0.16 -9.61 -25.56
C GLN A 38 0.23 -10.98 -26.13
N HIS A 39 0.98 -11.79 -25.36
CA HIS A 39 1.51 -13.07 -25.83
C HIS A 39 0.63 -14.29 -25.45
N ASN A 40 -0.45 -14.07 -24.68
CA ASN A 40 -1.35 -15.12 -24.18
C ASN A 40 -0.61 -16.26 -23.46
N ASP A 41 0.43 -15.93 -22.69
CA ASP A 41 1.23 -16.91 -21.97
C ASP A 41 0.60 -17.22 -20.59
N MET A 42 -0.30 -18.21 -20.60
CA MET A 42 -1.04 -18.64 -19.41
C MET A 42 -0.17 -19.35 -18.36
N SER A 43 1.06 -19.77 -18.71
CA SER A 43 1.94 -20.48 -17.80
C SER A 43 2.46 -19.57 -16.67
N ARG A 44 2.61 -18.28 -16.95
CA ARG A 44 3.19 -17.28 -16.03
C ARG A 44 2.16 -16.46 -15.25
N VAL A 45 0.86 -16.65 -15.52
CA VAL A 45 -0.22 -15.92 -14.84
C VAL A 45 -0.23 -16.19 -13.34
N ASN A 46 0.05 -17.43 -12.92
CA ASN A 46 0.11 -17.77 -11.50
C ASN A 46 1.32 -17.12 -10.81
N GLU A 47 2.48 -17.08 -11.46
CA GLU A 47 3.69 -16.41 -10.95
C GLU A 47 3.44 -14.91 -10.75
N LEU A 48 2.79 -14.26 -11.73
CA LEU A 48 2.43 -12.85 -11.65
C LEU A 48 1.41 -12.58 -10.53
N GLN A 49 0.43 -13.47 -10.34
CA GLN A 49 -0.54 -13.38 -9.24
C GLN A 49 0.14 -13.51 -7.87
N GLU A 50 1.09 -14.43 -7.72
CA GLU A 50 1.89 -14.58 -6.51
C GLU A 50 2.75 -13.34 -6.25
N ALA A 51 3.34 -12.76 -7.29
CA ALA A 51 4.12 -11.52 -7.18
C ALA A 51 3.28 -10.32 -6.72
N TYR A 52 2.07 -10.14 -7.25
CA TYR A 52 1.14 -9.12 -6.75
C TYR A 52 0.70 -9.41 -5.30
N THR A 53 0.49 -10.67 -4.95
CA THR A 53 0.15 -11.08 -3.59
C THR A 53 1.27 -10.71 -2.61
N TYR A 54 2.52 -10.93 -2.99
CA TYR A 54 3.68 -10.53 -2.21
C TYR A 54 3.74 -9.01 -1.99
N VAL A 55 3.49 -8.21 -3.04
CA VAL A 55 3.40 -6.74 -2.91
C VAL A 55 2.29 -6.34 -1.93
N GLY A 56 1.14 -7.02 -1.99
CA GLY A 56 0.05 -6.81 -1.02
C GLY A 56 0.46 -7.11 0.42
N GLN A 57 1.21 -8.18 0.66
CA GLN A 57 1.73 -8.51 2.00
C GLN A 57 2.70 -7.45 2.53
N GLU A 58 3.61 -6.96 1.68
CA GLU A 58 4.53 -5.88 2.05
C GLU A 58 3.79 -4.57 2.34
N LEU A 59 2.74 -4.27 1.57
CA LEU A 59 1.86 -3.12 1.81
C LEU A 59 1.13 -3.23 3.16
N LEU A 60 0.63 -4.41 3.53
CA LEU A 60 0.02 -4.65 4.85
C LEU A 60 1.02 -4.46 5.99
N LYS A 61 2.26 -4.92 5.83
CA LYS A 61 3.33 -4.68 6.83
C LYS A 61 3.61 -3.18 7.00
N LEU A 62 3.65 -2.42 5.90
CA LEU A 62 3.84 -0.98 5.94
C LEU A 62 2.66 -0.26 6.62
N LEU A 63 1.42 -0.66 6.34
CA LEU A 63 0.23 -0.13 7.02
C LEU A 63 0.28 -0.38 8.52
N TYR A 64 0.62 -1.60 8.93
CA TYR A 64 0.78 -1.96 10.35
C TYR A 64 1.87 -1.13 11.02
N PHE A 65 3.02 -0.94 10.36
CA PHE A 65 4.09 -0.09 10.86
C PHE A 65 3.60 1.34 11.14
N ILE A 66 2.83 1.93 10.24
CA ILE A 66 2.30 3.30 10.40
C ILE A 66 1.31 3.36 11.57
N GLU A 67 0.44 2.37 11.71
CA GLU A 67 -0.55 2.31 12.80
C GLU A 67 0.12 2.29 14.18
N ILE A 68 1.16 1.47 14.34
CA ILE A 68 1.94 1.38 15.58
C ILE A 68 2.63 2.71 15.89
N ASN A 69 3.23 3.34 14.88
CA ASN A 69 3.88 4.65 15.04
C ASN A 69 2.87 5.75 15.40
N ALA A 70 1.73 5.83 14.71
CA ALA A 70 0.66 6.78 15.00
C ALA A 70 0.14 6.64 16.44
N THR A 71 -0.04 5.39 16.89
CA THR A 71 -0.45 5.07 18.27
C THR A 71 0.61 5.48 19.28
N GLY A 72 1.89 5.21 19.01
CA GLY A 72 3.01 5.63 19.84
C GLY A 72 3.09 7.15 20.00
N LEU A 73 2.98 7.89 18.89
CA LEU A 73 2.96 9.35 18.89
C LEU A 73 1.78 9.90 19.71
N ARG A 74 0.58 9.35 19.53
CA ARG A 74 -0.60 9.74 20.33
C ARG A 74 -0.37 9.52 21.82
N LYS A 75 0.28 8.42 22.22
CA LYS A 75 0.63 8.14 23.63
C LYS A 75 1.67 9.12 24.18
N ILE A 76 2.69 9.48 23.40
CA ILE A 76 3.71 10.47 23.78
C ILE A 76 3.06 11.84 24.00
N LEU A 77 2.21 12.28 23.08
CA LEU A 77 1.50 13.54 23.18
C LEU A 77 0.56 13.57 24.41
N LYS A 78 -0.23 12.51 24.64
CA LYS A 78 -1.03 12.38 25.87
C LYS A 78 -0.19 12.42 27.14
N LYS A 79 1.01 11.85 27.14
CA LYS A 79 1.93 11.92 28.29
C LYS A 79 2.43 13.35 28.52
N PHE A 80 2.67 14.10 27.46
CA PHE A 80 3.03 15.52 27.54
C PHE A 80 1.89 16.35 28.15
N ASP A 81 0.66 16.21 27.65
CA ASP A 81 -0.52 16.91 28.18
C ASP A 81 -0.67 16.68 29.70
N LYS A 82 -0.54 15.42 30.14
CA LYS A 82 -0.63 15.06 31.56
C LYS A 82 0.44 15.72 32.44
N ARG A 83 1.66 15.91 31.90
CA ARG A 83 2.77 16.52 32.66
C ARG A 83 2.68 18.04 32.70
N VAL A 84 2.15 18.65 31.65
CA VAL A 84 2.07 20.10 31.50
C VAL A 84 0.75 20.66 32.04
N GLY A 85 -0.26 19.81 32.25
CA GLY A 85 -1.57 20.22 32.78
C GLY A 85 -2.46 20.94 31.76
N TYR A 86 -2.08 20.92 30.48
CA TYR A 86 -2.80 21.57 29.39
C TYR A 86 -3.11 20.59 28.27
N GLN A 87 -4.32 20.65 27.71
CA GLN A 87 -4.79 19.76 26.66
C GLN A 87 -4.37 20.26 25.26
N PHE A 88 -3.09 20.14 24.94
CA PHE A 88 -2.54 20.55 23.65
C PHE A 88 -2.69 19.49 22.55
N THR A 89 -2.72 18.20 22.92
CA THR A 89 -2.61 17.09 21.96
C THR A 89 -3.65 17.15 20.86
N ASN A 90 -4.92 17.36 21.21
CA ASN A 90 -5.99 17.39 20.21
C ASN A 90 -5.79 18.54 19.23
N TYR A 91 -5.53 19.75 19.73
CA TYR A 91 -5.23 20.89 18.86
C TYR A 91 -4.02 20.59 17.95
N TYR A 92 -2.89 20.19 18.52
CA TYR A 92 -1.66 19.95 17.78
C TYR A 92 -1.80 18.88 16.70
N VAL A 93 -2.40 17.72 17.02
CA VAL A 93 -2.62 16.63 16.06
C VAL A 93 -3.52 17.12 14.93
N THR A 94 -4.61 17.82 15.24
CA THR A 94 -5.58 18.27 14.24
C THR A 94 -4.98 19.34 13.33
N SER A 95 -4.32 20.36 13.88
CA SER A 95 -3.68 21.43 13.11
C SER A 95 -2.54 20.90 12.24
N ARG A 96 -1.68 20.04 12.81
CA ARG A 96 -0.48 19.56 12.10
C ARG A 96 -0.79 18.42 11.15
N SER A 97 -1.75 17.53 11.40
CA SER A 97 -2.09 16.48 10.44
C SER A 97 -2.77 17.03 9.17
N ASN A 98 -3.37 18.22 9.24
CA ASN A 98 -4.02 18.88 8.11
C ASN A 98 -3.09 19.84 7.33
N HIS A 99 -1.90 20.14 7.86
CA HIS A 99 -0.96 21.03 7.18
C HIS A 99 -0.21 20.31 6.05
N PRO A 100 -0.10 20.88 4.83
CA PRO A 100 0.40 20.18 3.65
C PRO A 100 1.83 19.64 3.79
N TYR A 101 2.71 20.39 4.45
CA TYR A 101 4.12 20.04 4.66
C TYR A 101 4.42 19.35 6.00
N SER A 102 3.39 18.95 6.73
CA SER A 102 3.60 18.35 8.04
C SER A 102 3.94 16.86 7.92
N GLN A 103 5.01 16.45 8.57
CA GLN A 103 5.39 15.05 8.72
C GLN A 103 4.29 14.23 9.42
N LEU A 104 3.49 14.85 10.30
CA LEU A 104 2.36 14.17 10.94
C LEU A 104 1.24 13.82 9.96
N ARG A 105 1.11 14.56 8.84
CA ARG A 105 0.13 14.27 7.80
C ARG A 105 0.41 12.90 7.17
N GLN A 106 1.67 12.59 6.91
CA GLN A 106 2.08 11.31 6.33
C GLN A 106 1.69 10.13 7.24
N VAL A 107 1.97 10.25 8.54
CA VAL A 107 1.70 9.19 9.52
C VAL A 107 0.20 9.04 9.84
N PHE A 108 -0.57 10.14 9.94
CA PHE A 108 -1.97 10.09 10.38
C PHE A 108 -3.01 10.04 9.25
N LYS A 109 -2.63 10.40 8.01
CA LYS A 109 -3.55 10.41 6.86
C LYS A 109 -3.16 9.42 5.77
N HIS A 110 -2.12 8.63 5.96
CA HIS A 110 -1.69 7.59 5.01
C HIS A 110 -1.50 8.10 3.58
N VAL A 111 -1.04 9.35 3.42
CA VAL A 111 -0.99 10.03 2.12
C VAL A 111 -0.11 9.24 1.16
N GLY A 112 -0.65 8.93 -0.03
CA GLY A 112 0.05 8.18 -1.07
C GLY A 112 -0.11 6.65 -0.98
N LEU A 113 -0.45 6.07 0.18
CA LEU A 113 -0.73 4.63 0.29
C LEU A 113 -2.02 4.25 -0.43
N GLU A 114 -3.04 5.09 -0.38
CA GLU A 114 -4.32 4.87 -1.07
C GLU A 114 -4.12 4.70 -2.58
N ALA A 115 -3.19 5.45 -3.18
CA ALA A 115 -2.84 5.32 -4.59
C ALA A 115 -2.14 3.99 -4.88
N VAL A 116 -1.24 3.54 -4.00
CA VAL A 116 -0.57 2.22 -4.11
C VAL A 116 -1.58 1.08 -3.97
N VAL A 117 -2.50 1.17 -3.00
CA VAL A 117 -3.61 0.22 -2.83
C VAL A 117 -4.48 0.19 -4.09
N GLY A 118 -4.90 1.37 -4.58
CA GLY A 118 -5.73 1.48 -5.78
C GLY A 118 -5.07 0.88 -7.01
N ALA A 119 -3.77 1.15 -7.21
CA ALA A 119 -3.00 0.55 -8.29
C ALA A 119 -2.92 -0.98 -8.15
N LEU A 120 -2.60 -1.50 -6.96
CA LEU A 120 -2.56 -2.95 -6.73
C LEU A 120 -3.92 -3.62 -6.98
N SER A 121 -4.99 -3.06 -6.44
CA SER A 121 -6.36 -3.58 -6.62
C SER A 121 -6.76 -3.59 -8.08
N HIS A 122 -6.55 -2.49 -8.80
CA HIS A 122 -6.83 -2.41 -10.23
C HIS A 122 -6.06 -3.48 -11.01
N ASN A 123 -4.76 -3.63 -10.72
CA ASN A 123 -3.92 -4.58 -11.43
C ASN A 123 -4.35 -6.04 -11.24
N LEU A 124 -4.70 -6.41 -10.00
CA LEU A 124 -5.20 -7.74 -9.65
C LEU A 124 -6.57 -8.03 -10.29
N THR A 125 -7.49 -7.07 -10.27
CA THR A 125 -8.82 -7.23 -10.89
C THR A 125 -8.71 -7.48 -12.39
N GLU A 126 -7.85 -6.74 -13.08
CA GLU A 126 -7.64 -6.92 -14.51
C GLU A 126 -7.01 -8.28 -14.83
N LEU A 127 -6.03 -8.73 -14.01
CA LEU A 127 -5.43 -10.06 -14.15
C LEU A 127 -6.47 -11.18 -13.96
N GLN A 128 -7.37 -11.03 -12.98
CA GLN A 128 -8.45 -11.99 -12.70
C GLN A 128 -9.50 -12.03 -13.82
N HIS A 129 -9.90 -10.87 -14.34
CA HIS A 129 -10.86 -10.78 -15.44
C HIS A 129 -10.35 -11.53 -16.68
N ASN A 130 -9.08 -11.31 -17.02
CA ASN A 130 -8.47 -11.95 -18.18
C ASN A 130 -8.30 -13.46 -17.98
N LYS A 131 -7.88 -13.90 -16.78
CA LYS A 131 -7.83 -15.34 -16.42
C LYS A 131 -9.19 -16.03 -16.59
N GLY A 132 -10.27 -15.40 -16.14
CA GLY A 132 -11.64 -15.93 -16.29
C GLY A 132 -12.09 -16.01 -17.75
N SER A 133 -11.73 -15.01 -18.57
CA SER A 133 -12.01 -15.05 -20.01
C SER A 133 -11.27 -16.19 -20.71
N TYR A 134 -10.02 -16.49 -20.32
CA TYR A 134 -9.27 -17.61 -20.88
C TYR A 134 -9.87 -18.97 -20.48
N LEU A 135 -10.18 -19.19 -19.20
CA LEU A 135 -10.84 -20.44 -18.78
C LEU A 135 -12.15 -20.67 -19.53
N SER A 136 -12.97 -19.63 -19.73
CA SER A 136 -14.23 -19.74 -20.47
C SER A 136 -14.06 -20.18 -21.93
N ILE A 137 -12.98 -19.78 -22.61
CA ILE A 137 -12.71 -20.19 -24.01
C ILE A 137 -12.30 -21.67 -24.06
N TYR A 138 -11.42 -22.11 -23.15
CA TYR A 138 -11.00 -23.50 -23.09
C TYR A 138 -12.13 -24.44 -22.65
N ASP A 139 -12.99 -24.01 -21.74
CA ASP A 139 -14.20 -24.75 -21.35
C ASP A 139 -15.17 -24.95 -22.54
N GLN A 140 -15.23 -23.99 -23.46
CA GLN A 140 -16.04 -24.11 -24.69
C GLN A 140 -15.39 -25.01 -25.74
N LEU A 141 -14.06 -25.01 -25.85
CA LEU A 141 -13.33 -25.86 -26.82
C LEU A 141 -13.25 -27.32 -26.37
N GLY A 142 -13.24 -27.59 -25.06
CA GLY A 142 -13.19 -28.95 -24.49
C GLY A 142 -14.44 -29.82 -24.70
N VAL A 143 -15.53 -29.26 -25.25
CA VAL A 143 -16.78 -30.00 -25.54
C VAL A 143 -16.84 -30.53 -26.98
N HIS A 144 -15.90 -30.15 -27.85
CA HIS A 144 -15.95 -30.47 -29.28
C HIS A 144 -15.04 -31.62 -29.76
N GLU A 145 -14.24 -32.26 -28.88
CA GLU A 145 -13.29 -33.33 -29.26
C GLU A 145 -13.72 -34.76 -28.88
N LEU A 146 -15.02 -35.04 -28.76
CA LEU A 146 -15.52 -36.42 -28.67
C LEU A 146 -16.73 -36.62 -29.57
N LYS A 147 -16.50 -36.80 -30.86
CA LYS A 147 -17.41 -37.51 -31.78
C LYS A 147 -16.66 -38.16 -32.93
#